data_AF-A0A955TRF5-F1
#
_entry.id   AF-A0A955TRF5-F1
#
_cell.length_a   1.000
_cell.length_b   1.000
_cell.length_c   1.000
_cell.angle_alpha   90.00
_cell.angle_beta   90.00
_cell.angle_gamma   90.00
#
_symmetry.space_group_name_H-M   'P 1'
#
loop_
_entity.id
_entity.type
_entity.pdbx_description
1 polymer ?
#
loop_
_entity_poly.entity_id
_entity_poly.type
_entity_poly.pdbx_seq_one_letter_code
_entity_poly.pdbx_strand_id
1 'polypeptide(L)'
;MNQITPTKTFHLILIKPSHYDDEGYVIQWIRSSIPSNTMAAIYGLARDAAKRKILGDDVHIIISAMDETNTRVKTHQLAKMIHESGGHGLVALVGVQTNQFPRAMDLARECRRAELQVCIGGFHVSGCLAMLPEMPSDLRQAMDEGVSLFAGEVEGHLDRLLTDAYARHLDPLYNVMKDPPG
;
A
#
# COMPACT_ATOMS: atom_id res chain seq x y z
N MET A 1 -4.38 36.08 -0.75
CA MET A 1 -4.46 34.67 -1.17
C MET A 1 -5.51 34.00 -0.30
N ASN A 2 -6.66 33.62 -0.87
CA ASN A 2 -7.65 32.85 -0.10
C ASN A 2 -7.04 31.49 0.21
N GLN A 3 -6.88 31.18 1.50
CA GLN A 3 -6.52 29.84 1.92
C GLN A 3 -7.73 28.93 1.64
N ILE A 4 -7.62 28.08 0.63
CA ILE A 4 -8.60 27.02 0.38
C ILE A 4 -8.47 26.04 1.54
N THR A 5 -9.52 25.91 2.36
CA THR A 5 -9.60 24.86 3.38
C THR A 5 -9.80 23.52 2.67
N PRO A 6 -9.04 22.46 2.99
CA PRO A 6 -9.26 21.15 2.39
C PRO A 6 -10.70 20.69 2.66
N THR A 7 -11.40 20.29 1.61
CA THR A 7 -12.80 19.82 1.69
C THR A 7 -12.91 18.32 1.47
N LYS A 8 -11.87 17.69 0.93
CA LYS A 8 -11.80 16.25 0.68
C LYS A 8 -10.65 15.62 1.44
N THR A 9 -10.83 14.38 1.85
CA THR A 9 -9.80 13.59 2.52
C THR A 9 -9.42 12.41 1.63
N PHE A 10 -8.11 12.20 1.44
CA PHE A 10 -7.57 10.99 0.84
C PHE A 10 -6.78 10.23 1.91
N HIS A 11 -7.15 8.98 2.16
CA HIS A 11 -6.47 8.12 3.14
C HIS A 11 -5.41 7.26 2.46
N LEU A 12 -4.15 7.43 2.85
CA LEU A 12 -3.06 6.51 2.51
C LEU A 12 -2.77 5.62 3.72
N ILE A 13 -3.14 4.35 3.64
CA ILE A 13 -2.91 3.37 4.70
C ILE A 13 -1.73 2.48 4.32
N LEU A 14 -0.60 2.66 4.99
CA LEU A 14 0.59 1.83 4.85
C LEU A 14 0.51 0.66 5.83
N ILE A 15 0.54 -0.57 5.32
CA ILE A 15 0.50 -1.78 6.13
C ILE A 15 1.73 -2.63 5.79
N LYS A 16 2.56 -2.90 6.79
CA LYS A 16 3.57 -3.98 6.69
C LYS A 16 2.92 -5.27 7.21
N PRO A 17 2.58 -6.24 6.34
CA PRO A 17 1.98 -7.48 6.81
C PRO A 17 2.97 -8.28 7.65
N SER A 18 2.40 -9.10 8.54
CA SER A 18 3.15 -10.19 9.17
C SER A 18 3.06 -11.44 8.29
N HIS A 19 3.36 -12.60 8.86
CA HIS A 19 3.22 -13.89 8.20
C HIS A 19 2.57 -14.88 9.14
N TYR A 20 2.15 -16.02 8.58
CA TYR A 20 1.56 -17.11 9.31
C TYR A 20 2.63 -17.98 9.96
N ASP A 21 2.33 -18.52 11.14
CA ASP A 21 3.03 -19.68 11.68
C ASP A 21 2.54 -20.99 11.03
N ASP A 22 3.09 -22.12 11.47
CA ASP A 22 2.77 -23.45 10.93
C ASP A 22 1.32 -23.87 11.19
N GLU A 23 0.62 -23.23 12.13
CA GLU A 23 -0.79 -23.48 12.46
C GLU A 23 -1.74 -22.48 11.74
N GLY A 24 -1.20 -21.54 10.97
CA GLY A 24 -1.97 -20.54 10.23
C GLY A 24 -2.35 -19.30 11.04
N TYR A 25 -1.77 -19.09 12.23
CA TYR A 25 -1.97 -17.85 13.00
C TYR A 25 -1.01 -16.76 12.56
N VAL A 26 -1.49 -15.51 12.58
CA VAL A 26 -0.66 -14.34 12.29
C VAL A 26 0.33 -14.15 13.43
N ILE A 27 1.62 -14.18 13.12
CA ILE A 27 2.66 -13.95 14.12
C ILE A 27 2.66 -12.48 14.55
N GLN A 28 2.47 -12.23 15.85
CA GLN A 28 2.54 -10.89 16.43
C GLN A 28 3.35 -10.91 17.72
N TRP A 29 4.09 -9.84 17.95
CA TRP A 29 4.96 -9.64 19.09
C TRP A 29 4.50 -8.42 19.90
N ILE A 30 4.56 -8.54 21.22
CA ILE A 30 4.25 -7.41 22.13
C ILE A 30 5.23 -6.24 21.92
N ARG A 31 6.47 -6.54 21.52
CA ARG A 31 7.50 -5.56 21.17
C ARG A 31 8.20 -6.00 19.89
N SER A 32 8.38 -5.08 18.95
CA SER A 32 9.24 -5.28 17.77
C SER A 32 10.49 -4.42 17.92
N SER A 33 11.66 -4.99 17.64
CA SER A 33 12.96 -4.29 17.71
C SER A 33 13.44 -3.79 16.35
N ILE A 34 12.80 -4.20 15.24
CA ILE A 34 13.25 -3.88 13.89
C ILE A 34 12.20 -3.00 13.21
N PRO A 35 12.52 -1.72 12.92
CA PRO A 35 11.63 -0.86 12.15
C PRO A 35 11.58 -1.29 10.69
N SER A 36 10.45 -1.05 10.02
CA SER A 36 10.35 -1.20 8.58
C SER A 36 10.91 0.02 7.87
N ASN A 37 12.13 -0.10 7.35
CA ASN A 37 12.77 0.96 6.57
C ASN A 37 11.93 1.36 5.36
N THR A 38 11.38 0.38 4.63
CA THR A 38 10.47 0.63 3.49
C THR A 38 9.26 1.45 3.92
N MET A 39 8.60 1.08 5.02
CA MET A 39 7.44 1.84 5.51
C MET A 39 7.83 3.27 5.92
N ALA A 40 8.98 3.44 6.58
CA ALA A 40 9.47 4.76 6.99
C ALA A 40 9.83 5.65 5.79
N ALA A 41 10.48 5.10 4.76
CA ALA A 41 10.81 5.80 3.52
C ALA A 41 9.54 6.25 2.78
N ILE A 42 8.59 5.33 2.56
CA ILE A 42 7.31 5.65 1.91
C ILE A 42 6.52 6.68 2.70
N TYR A 43 6.51 6.58 4.03
CA TYR A 43 5.86 7.58 4.89
C TYR A 43 6.49 8.97 4.71
N GLY A 44 7.82 9.05 4.60
CA GLY A 44 8.54 10.29 4.29
C GLY A 44 8.15 10.88 2.95
N LEU A 45 8.17 10.07 1.89
CA LEU A 45 7.76 10.46 0.53
C LEU A 45 6.31 10.91 0.48
N ALA A 46 5.39 10.19 1.14
CA ALA A 46 3.98 10.54 1.19
C ALA A 46 3.75 11.87 1.92
N ARG A 47 4.49 12.14 3.00
CA ARG A 47 4.43 13.42 3.69
C ARG A 47 4.93 14.57 2.82
N ASP A 48 5.96 14.33 2.02
CA ASP A 48 6.44 15.31 1.06
C ASP A 48 5.41 15.57 -0.06
N ALA A 49 4.83 14.51 -0.64
CA ALA A 49 3.76 14.60 -1.62
C ALA A 49 2.54 15.37 -1.09
N ALA A 50 2.16 15.13 0.17
CA ALA A 50 1.10 15.89 0.86
C ALA A 50 1.44 17.38 1.02
N LYS A 51 2.69 17.71 1.38
CA LYS A 51 3.14 19.12 1.47
C LYS A 51 3.13 19.82 0.12
N ARG A 52 3.52 19.11 -0.94
CA ARG A 52 3.49 19.59 -2.33
C ARG A 52 2.08 19.65 -2.92
N LYS A 53 1.07 19.13 -2.20
CA LYS A 53 -0.35 19.13 -2.59
C LYS A 53 -0.58 18.53 -3.98
N ILE A 54 0.07 17.41 -4.26
CA ILE A 54 0.01 16.74 -5.58
C ILE A 54 -1.41 16.33 -6.02
N LEU A 55 -2.34 16.18 -5.07
CA LEU A 55 -3.75 15.85 -5.33
C LEU A 55 -4.66 17.09 -5.43
N GLY A 56 -4.10 18.29 -5.35
CA GLY A 56 -4.84 19.56 -5.36
C GLY A 56 -4.88 20.28 -4.01
N ASP A 57 -5.20 21.58 -4.04
CA ASP A 57 -5.29 22.42 -2.84
C ASP A 57 -6.46 22.08 -1.92
N ASP A 58 -7.49 21.39 -2.44
CA ASP A 58 -8.71 21.00 -1.72
C ASP A 58 -8.65 19.60 -1.09
N VAL A 59 -7.53 18.87 -1.24
CA VAL A 59 -7.35 17.49 -0.78
C VAL A 59 -6.36 17.40 0.37
N HIS A 60 -6.80 16.84 1.50
CA HIS A 60 -5.95 16.51 2.63
C HIS A 60 -5.57 15.02 2.61
N ILE A 61 -4.26 14.72 2.50
CA ILE A 61 -3.75 13.35 2.58
C ILE A 61 -3.52 12.99 4.05
N ILE A 62 -4.28 12.01 4.55
CA ILE A 62 -4.06 11.41 5.87
C ILE A 62 -3.24 10.13 5.68
N ILE A 63 -2.09 10.05 6.35
CA ILE A 63 -1.18 8.91 6.24
C ILE A 63 -1.24 8.13 7.56
N SER A 64 -1.65 6.87 7.48
CA SER A 64 -1.63 5.94 8.61
C SER A 64 -0.62 4.83 8.32
N ALA A 65 0.20 4.46 9.30
CA ALA A 65 1.18 3.40 9.17
C ALA A 65 0.94 2.32 10.24
N MET A 66 0.87 1.06 9.82
CA MET A 66 0.59 -0.09 10.67
C MET A 66 1.58 -1.21 10.39
N ASP A 67 2.33 -1.63 11.40
CA ASP A 67 3.17 -2.81 11.33
C ASP A 67 2.44 -3.99 11.99
N GLU A 68 1.99 -4.96 11.18
CA GLU A 68 1.18 -6.06 11.68
C GLU A 68 1.95 -6.98 12.65
N THR A 69 3.29 -6.89 12.67
CA THR A 69 4.11 -7.64 13.64
C THR A 69 3.90 -7.17 15.08
N ASN A 70 3.35 -5.97 15.33
CA ASN A 70 3.08 -5.47 16.68
C ASN A 70 1.70 -4.82 16.83
N THR A 71 0.99 -4.60 15.72
CA THR A 71 -0.30 -3.93 15.69
C THR A 71 -1.33 -4.82 15.00
N ARG A 72 -2.50 -5.01 15.58
CA ARG A 72 -3.58 -5.74 14.90
C ARG A 72 -4.22 -4.87 13.83
N VAL A 73 -4.12 -5.28 12.57
CA VAL A 73 -4.83 -4.65 11.45
C VAL A 73 -6.31 -5.02 11.51
N LYS A 74 -7.17 -4.00 11.50
CA LYS A 74 -8.64 -4.15 11.52
C LYS A 74 -9.22 -3.55 10.25
N THR A 75 -9.16 -4.31 9.15
CA THR A 75 -9.59 -3.90 7.80
C THR A 75 -11.01 -3.30 7.78
N HIS A 76 -11.96 -3.86 8.53
CA HIS A 76 -13.32 -3.31 8.63
C HIS A 76 -13.38 -1.88 9.22
N GLN A 77 -12.50 -1.55 10.18
CA GLN A 77 -12.45 -0.21 10.78
C GLN A 77 -11.81 0.78 9.82
N LEU A 78 -10.77 0.34 9.10
CA LEU A 78 -10.13 1.12 8.04
C LEU A 78 -11.12 1.44 6.93
N ALA A 79 -11.86 0.45 6.44
CA ALA A 79 -12.89 0.64 5.43
C ALA A 79 -13.97 1.61 5.89
N LYS A 80 -14.51 1.42 7.10
CA LYS A 80 -15.50 2.33 7.68
C LYS A 80 -14.98 3.78 7.72
N MET A 81 -13.77 3.98 8.26
CA MET A 81 -13.15 5.31 8.35
C MET A 81 -12.98 5.98 6.96
N ILE A 82 -12.53 5.21 5.96
CA ILE A 82 -12.34 5.73 4.60
C ILE A 82 -13.69 6.11 3.98
N HIS A 83 -14.70 5.25 4.11
CA HIS A 83 -16.04 5.49 3.58
C HIS A 83 -16.73 6.70 4.23
N GLU A 84 -16.61 6.85 5.55
CA GLU A 84 -17.11 8.01 6.29
C GLU A 84 -16.42 9.32 5.87
N SER A 85 -15.23 9.24 5.27
CA SER A 85 -14.46 10.39 4.77
C SER A 85 -14.63 10.64 3.26
N GLY A 86 -15.62 10.02 2.61
CA GLY A 86 -15.88 10.18 1.17
C GLY A 86 -15.31 9.08 0.28
N GLY A 87 -14.76 8.00 0.86
CA GLY A 87 -14.37 6.80 0.13
C GLY A 87 -13.10 6.93 -0.72
N HIS A 88 -12.30 7.98 -0.50
CA HIS A 88 -11.04 8.17 -1.20
C HIS A 88 -9.89 7.61 -0.36
N GLY A 89 -9.25 6.55 -0.84
CA GLY A 89 -8.07 6.01 -0.19
C GLY A 89 -7.39 4.89 -0.94
N LEU A 90 -6.18 4.60 -0.49
CA LEU A 90 -5.30 3.52 -0.95
C LEU A 90 -4.79 2.75 0.27
N VAL A 91 -4.98 1.43 0.26
CA VAL A 91 -4.30 0.51 1.16
C VAL A 91 -3.04 -0.01 0.47
N ALA A 92 -1.87 0.47 0.90
CA ALA A 92 -0.58 0.05 0.40
C ALA A 92 0.02 -1.01 1.34
N LEU A 93 0.13 -2.24 0.85
CA LEU A 93 0.82 -3.33 1.52
C LEU A 93 2.30 -3.24 1.15
N VAL A 94 3.13 -2.77 2.08
CA VAL A 94 4.50 -2.30 1.83
C VAL A 94 5.56 -3.28 2.32
N GLY A 95 6.64 -3.41 1.56
CA GLY A 95 7.80 -4.23 1.93
C GLY A 95 7.48 -5.71 2.03
N VAL A 96 6.48 -6.20 1.28
CA VAL A 96 6.00 -7.58 1.36
C VAL A 96 7.08 -8.56 0.89
N GLN A 97 7.43 -9.49 1.78
CA GLN A 97 8.33 -10.61 1.50
C GLN A 97 7.54 -11.88 1.14
N THR A 98 8.21 -12.88 0.57
CA THR A 98 7.56 -14.11 0.08
C THR A 98 6.74 -14.83 1.14
N ASN A 99 7.24 -14.96 2.37
CA ASN A 99 6.49 -15.58 3.47
C ASN A 99 5.32 -14.72 3.98
N GLN A 100 5.32 -13.41 3.70
CA GLN A 100 4.24 -12.48 4.07
C GLN A 100 3.17 -12.37 2.98
N PHE A 101 3.45 -12.81 1.76
CA PHE A 101 2.54 -12.64 0.61
C PHE A 101 1.16 -13.30 0.82
N PRO A 102 1.04 -14.52 1.38
CA PRO A 102 -0.27 -15.09 1.71
C PRO A 102 -1.09 -14.20 2.65
N ARG A 103 -0.46 -13.65 3.70
CA ARG A 103 -1.11 -12.73 4.64
C ARG A 103 -1.47 -11.41 3.98
N ALA A 104 -0.60 -10.88 3.12
CA ALA A 104 -0.85 -9.68 2.34
C ALA A 104 -2.10 -9.86 1.46
N MET A 105 -2.26 -11.02 0.82
CA MET A 105 -3.42 -11.34 0.00
C MET A 105 -4.71 -11.46 0.80
N ASP A 106 -4.68 -12.00 2.01
CA ASP A 106 -5.89 -12.05 2.86
C ASP A 106 -6.35 -10.66 3.28
N LEU A 107 -5.41 -9.79 3.69
CA LEU A 107 -5.70 -8.38 3.95
C LEU A 107 -6.22 -7.67 2.69
N ALA A 108 -5.60 -7.92 1.54
CA ALA A 108 -6.01 -7.35 0.27
C ALA A 108 -7.45 -7.75 -0.07
N ARG A 109 -7.80 -9.03 0.03
CA ARG A 109 -9.16 -9.54 -0.21
C ARG A 109 -10.18 -8.90 0.71
N GLU A 110 -9.88 -8.78 1.99
CA GLU A 110 -10.76 -8.09 2.95
C GLU A 110 -11.01 -6.63 2.55
N CYS A 111 -9.94 -5.91 2.18
CA CYS A 111 -10.05 -4.54 1.70
C CYS A 111 -10.81 -4.43 0.36
N ARG A 112 -10.55 -5.33 -0.60
CA ARG A 112 -11.23 -5.37 -1.90
C ARG A 112 -12.72 -5.68 -1.76
N ARG A 113 -13.10 -6.60 -0.87
CA ARG A 113 -14.53 -6.87 -0.54
C ARG A 113 -15.23 -5.64 0.04
N ALA A 114 -14.48 -4.73 0.67
CA ALA A 114 -14.97 -3.46 1.17
C ALA A 114 -14.79 -2.29 0.17
N GLU A 115 -14.56 -2.60 -1.11
CA GLU A 115 -14.41 -1.65 -2.23
C GLU A 115 -13.24 -0.66 -2.07
N LEU A 116 -12.21 -1.03 -1.32
CA LEU A 116 -11.00 -0.21 -1.19
C LEU A 116 -9.99 -0.53 -2.28
N GLN A 117 -9.23 0.47 -2.71
CA GLN A 117 -8.08 0.26 -3.59
C GLN A 117 -6.91 -0.33 -2.80
N VAL A 118 -6.25 -1.32 -3.38
CA VAL A 118 -5.13 -2.03 -2.75
C VAL A 118 -3.96 -2.08 -3.71
N CYS A 119 -2.76 -1.80 -3.21
CA CYS A 119 -1.51 -1.98 -3.94
C CYS A 119 -0.52 -2.78 -3.08
N ILE A 120 0.11 -3.80 -3.66
CA ILE A 120 1.15 -4.60 -3.00
C ILE A 120 2.50 -4.27 -3.63
N GLY A 121 3.46 -3.86 -2.79
CA GLY A 121 4.85 -3.66 -3.18
C GLY A 121 5.80 -4.35 -2.22
N GLY A 122 6.99 -4.70 -2.72
CA GLY A 122 8.02 -5.33 -1.92
C GLY A 122 8.84 -6.35 -2.68
N PHE A 123 9.75 -7.00 -1.95
CA PHE A 123 10.73 -7.91 -2.54
C PHE A 123 10.09 -9.13 -3.21
N HIS A 124 8.93 -9.60 -2.75
CA HIS A 124 8.24 -10.70 -3.41
C HIS A 124 7.85 -10.33 -4.84
N VAL A 125 7.17 -9.19 -5.05
CA VAL A 125 6.74 -8.72 -6.38
C VAL A 125 7.96 -8.42 -7.26
N SER A 126 8.87 -7.56 -6.79
CA SER A 126 10.04 -7.14 -7.57
C SER A 126 10.97 -8.31 -7.88
N GLY A 127 11.25 -9.17 -6.89
CA GLY A 127 12.14 -10.31 -7.05
C GLY A 127 11.59 -11.36 -8.01
N CYS A 128 10.30 -11.69 -7.91
CA CYS A 128 9.65 -12.60 -8.84
C CYS A 128 9.70 -12.10 -10.28
N LEU A 129 9.38 -10.82 -10.52
CA LEU A 129 9.38 -10.26 -11.88
C LEU A 129 10.79 -10.06 -12.45
N ALA A 130 11.80 -9.87 -11.60
CA ALA A 130 13.19 -9.73 -12.04
C ALA A 130 13.83 -11.08 -12.36
N MET A 131 13.53 -12.12 -11.57
CA MET A 131 14.28 -13.39 -11.59
C MET A 131 13.59 -14.51 -12.36
N LEU A 132 12.26 -14.46 -12.55
CA LEU A 132 11.51 -15.53 -13.19
C LEU A 132 11.16 -15.16 -14.63
N PRO A 133 11.20 -16.14 -15.57
CA PRO A 133 10.95 -15.88 -16.99
C PRO A 133 9.49 -15.51 -17.27
N GLU A 134 8.59 -15.93 -16.39
CA GLU A 134 7.17 -15.64 -16.47
C GLU A 134 6.67 -15.14 -15.12
N MET A 135 5.63 -14.31 -15.15
CA MET A 135 4.96 -13.88 -13.93
C MET A 135 4.47 -15.11 -13.15
N PRO A 136 4.68 -15.19 -11.84
CA PRO A 136 4.10 -16.25 -11.02
C PRO A 136 2.57 -16.21 -10.98
N SER A 137 1.95 -17.36 -10.69
CA SER A 137 0.48 -17.49 -10.63
C SER A 137 -0.14 -16.69 -9.49
N ASP A 138 0.55 -16.56 -8.37
CA ASP A 138 0.09 -15.78 -7.20
C ASP A 138 0.06 -14.27 -7.48
N LEU A 139 1.04 -13.74 -8.23
CA LEU A 139 1.01 -12.36 -8.72
C LEU A 139 -0.12 -12.12 -9.74
N ARG A 140 -0.31 -13.04 -10.70
CA ARG A 140 -1.45 -12.97 -11.62
C ARG A 140 -2.78 -12.99 -10.87
N GLN A 141 -2.93 -13.90 -9.91
CA GLN A 141 -4.13 -14.00 -9.09
C GLN A 141 -4.40 -12.70 -8.33
N ALA A 142 -3.37 -12.05 -7.78
CA ALA A 142 -3.53 -10.75 -7.13
C ALA A 142 -4.14 -9.71 -8.08
N MET A 143 -3.62 -9.63 -9.30
CA MET A 143 -4.14 -8.72 -10.33
C MET A 143 -5.57 -9.07 -10.75
N ASP A 144 -5.88 -10.35 -10.94
CA ASP A 144 -7.23 -10.84 -11.28
C ASP A 144 -8.26 -10.52 -10.17
N GLU A 145 -7.82 -10.50 -8.90
CA GLU A 145 -8.62 -10.08 -7.75
C GLU A 145 -8.71 -8.54 -7.59
N GLY A 146 -8.16 -7.78 -8.54
CA GLY A 146 -8.21 -6.32 -8.58
C GLY A 146 -7.21 -5.63 -7.65
N VAL A 147 -6.11 -6.31 -7.30
CA VAL A 147 -4.99 -5.75 -6.54
C VAL A 147 -3.92 -5.25 -7.51
N SER A 148 -3.49 -4.01 -7.34
CA SER A 148 -2.35 -3.48 -8.09
C SER A 148 -1.04 -3.98 -7.53
N LEU A 149 -0.07 -4.27 -8.39
CA LEU A 149 1.28 -4.64 -7.99
C LEU A 149 2.26 -3.50 -8.27
N PHE A 150 3.20 -3.28 -7.36
CA PHE A 150 4.29 -2.32 -7.54
C PHE A 150 5.64 -3.04 -7.53
N ALA A 151 6.36 -2.94 -8.65
CA ALA A 151 7.64 -3.60 -8.88
C ALA A 151 8.74 -2.56 -9.12
N GLY A 152 9.76 -2.58 -8.27
CA GLY A 152 10.84 -1.58 -8.24
C GLY A 152 10.78 -0.68 -7.00
N GLU A 153 11.60 0.36 -7.02
CA GLU A 153 11.68 1.39 -5.98
C GLU A 153 10.63 2.48 -6.26
N VAL A 154 9.92 2.93 -5.22
CA VAL A 154 8.77 3.83 -5.37
C VAL A 154 9.18 5.31 -5.34
N GLU A 155 10.42 5.58 -4.92
CA GLU A 155 11.13 6.83 -5.04
C GLU A 155 11.00 7.39 -6.46
N GLY A 156 10.51 8.63 -6.60
CA GLY A 156 10.23 9.25 -7.91
C GLY A 156 8.90 8.87 -8.56
N HIS A 157 8.26 7.78 -8.11
CA HIS A 157 7.04 7.23 -8.73
C HIS A 157 5.80 7.30 -7.83
N LEU A 158 5.96 7.59 -6.54
CA LEU A 158 4.86 7.67 -5.58
C LEU A 158 3.76 8.65 -6.00
N ASP A 159 4.13 9.80 -6.57
CA ASP A 159 3.17 10.82 -6.99
C ASP A 159 2.17 10.27 -8.01
N ARG A 160 2.68 9.55 -9.03
CA ARG A 160 1.84 8.89 -10.03
C ARG A 160 0.88 7.89 -9.36
N LEU A 161 1.39 7.03 -8.49
CA LEU A 161 0.57 6.04 -7.79
C LEU A 161 -0.55 6.70 -6.97
N LEU A 162 -0.26 7.82 -6.28
CA LEU A 162 -1.25 8.55 -5.48
C LEU A 162 -2.28 9.27 -6.36
N THR A 163 -1.86 9.87 -7.47
CA THR A 163 -2.76 10.52 -8.43
C THR A 163 -3.71 9.50 -9.07
N ASP A 164 -3.20 8.36 -9.50
CA ASP A 164 -3.98 7.26 -10.07
C ASP A 164 -4.99 6.70 -9.04
N ALA A 165 -4.53 6.49 -7.79
CA ALA A 165 -5.41 6.08 -6.71
C ALA A 165 -6.50 7.14 -6.42
N TYR A 166 -6.16 8.42 -6.42
CA TYR A 166 -7.15 9.47 -6.19
C TYR A 166 -8.20 9.52 -7.31
N ALA A 167 -7.78 9.30 -8.55
CA ALA A 167 -8.64 9.15 -9.73
C ALA A 167 -9.44 7.83 -9.78
N ARG A 168 -9.22 6.92 -8.82
CA ARG A 168 -9.80 5.56 -8.77
C ARG A 168 -9.45 4.72 -10.00
N HIS A 169 -8.25 4.90 -10.53
CA HIS A 169 -7.78 4.24 -11.73
C HIS A 169 -6.33 3.76 -11.54
N LEU A 170 -6.16 2.76 -10.68
CA LEU A 170 -4.86 2.12 -10.54
C LEU A 170 -4.56 1.18 -11.70
N ASP A 171 -3.34 1.25 -12.22
CA ASP A 171 -2.83 0.23 -13.14
C ASP A 171 -2.71 -1.12 -12.40
N PRO A 172 -2.99 -2.26 -13.07
CA PRO A 172 -2.78 -3.58 -12.48
C PRO A 172 -1.31 -3.84 -12.08
N LEU A 173 -0.36 -3.22 -12.78
CA LEU A 173 1.07 -3.35 -12.52
C LEU A 173 1.82 -2.03 -12.79
N TYR A 174 2.45 -1.50 -11.76
CA TYR A 174 3.45 -0.44 -11.84
C TYR A 174 4.84 -1.07 -11.87
N ASN A 175 5.44 -1.20 -13.05
CA ASN A 175 6.78 -1.78 -13.22
C ASN A 175 7.81 -0.71 -13.54
N VAL A 176 8.56 -0.30 -12.51
CA VAL A 176 9.59 0.75 -12.56
C VAL A 176 10.99 0.21 -12.28
N MET A 177 11.18 -1.12 -12.34
CA MET A 177 12.47 -1.77 -12.06
C MET A 177 13.62 -1.31 -12.96
N LYS A 178 13.31 -0.73 -14.14
CA LYS A 178 14.30 -0.20 -15.09
C LYS A 178 14.53 1.31 -14.97
N ASP A 179 13.88 1.95 -14.00
CA ASP A 179 13.95 3.38 -13.73
C ASP A 179 14.18 3.63 -12.23
N PRO A 180 15.33 3.17 -11.68
CA PRO A 180 15.65 3.34 -10.27
C PRO A 180 15.88 4.82 -9.94
N PRO A 181 15.71 5.24 -8.68
CA PRO A 181 16.06 6.58 -8.25
C PRO A 181 17.54 6.87 -8.53
N GLY A 182 17.81 8.06 -9.08
CA GLY A 182 19.14 8.56 -9.39
C GLY A 182 19.94 9.02 -8.18
#